data_AF-A0A2V7XRG5-F1
#
_entry.id   AF-A0A2V7XRG5-F1
#
_cell.length_a   1.000
_cell.length_b   1.000
_cell.length_c   1.000
_cell.angle_alpha   90.00
_cell.angle_beta   90.00
_cell.angle_gamma   90.00
#
_symmetry.space_group_name_H-M   'P 1'
#
loop_
_entity.id
_entity.type
_entity.pdbx_description
1 polymer ?
#
loop_
_entity_poly.entity_id
_entity_poly.type
_entity_poly.pdbx_seq_one_letter_code
_entity_poly.pdbx_strand_id
1 'polypeptide(L)'
;MQTSCSRGLLHEVWEARRHTSSAAGQRASGSVNPRSRRLFLTLILAQVAHSIEEYAFRLYDVFAPARLASGLFSRNLEGGFVAANLALILFAFWCYFARVRKGGGQGRAWAWFWTILEAGNGTGHLMLAAVRGGYFPGAATAPLLLACSGWLGITLAESRDGTA
;
A
#
# COMPACT_ATOMS: atom_id res chain seq x y z
N MET A 1 56.48 -2.22 22.91
CA MET A 1 55.53 -3.27 22.46
C MET A 1 54.06 -2.95 22.85
N GLN A 2 53.63 -1.67 22.94
CA GLN A 2 52.26 -1.28 23.33
C GLN A 2 51.43 -0.61 22.21
N THR A 3 52.04 -0.29 21.06
CA THR A 3 51.39 0.45 19.97
C THR A 3 50.50 -0.40 19.05
N SER A 4 50.62 -1.73 19.11
CA SER A 4 49.86 -2.64 18.25
C SER A 4 48.42 -2.86 18.75
N CYS A 5 48.23 -2.91 20.07
CA CYS A 5 46.93 -3.22 20.69
C CYS A 5 45.90 -2.07 20.49
N SER A 6 46.34 -0.80 20.59
CA SER A 6 45.45 0.35 20.40
C SER A 6 44.97 0.54 18.96
N ARG A 7 45.73 0.07 17.97
CA ARG A 7 45.35 0.17 16.54
C ARG A 7 44.24 -0.80 16.17
N GLY A 8 44.24 -2.01 16.75
CA GLY A 8 43.19 -3.01 16.56
C GLY A 8 41.86 -2.56 17.18
N LEU A 9 41.91 -2.01 18.40
CA LEU A 9 40.72 -1.57 19.12
C LEU A 9 40.00 -0.40 18.41
N LEU A 10 40.76 0.52 17.81
CA LEU A 10 40.20 1.61 17.01
C LEU A 10 39.56 1.13 15.71
N HIS A 11 40.10 0.07 15.08
CA HIS A 11 39.52 -0.51 13.87
C HIS A 11 38.20 -1.22 14.16
N GLU A 12 38.12 -2.02 15.23
CA GLU A 12 36.89 -2.65 15.68
C GLU A 12 35.82 -1.63 16.07
N VAL A 13 36.19 -0.58 16.81
CA VAL A 13 35.28 0.51 17.18
C VAL A 13 34.79 1.27 15.94
N TRP A 14 35.62 1.44 14.92
CA TRP A 14 35.24 2.08 13.66
C TRP A 14 34.32 1.19 12.81
N GLU A 15 34.58 -0.11 12.73
CA GLU A 15 33.71 -1.09 12.07
C GLU A 15 32.35 -1.22 12.74
N ALA A 16 32.32 -1.36 14.07
CA ALA A 16 31.08 -1.40 14.84
C ALA A 16 30.24 -0.13 14.62
N ARG A 17 30.88 1.05 14.52
CA ARG A 17 30.22 2.33 14.21
C ARG A 17 29.67 2.39 12.78
N ARG A 18 30.36 1.80 11.81
CA ARG A 18 29.88 1.71 10.41
C ARG A 18 28.66 0.80 10.31
N HIS A 19 28.69 -0.37 10.95
CA HIS A 19 27.56 -1.30 10.94
C HIS A 19 26.32 -0.72 11.63
N THR A 20 26.49 -0.04 12.77
CA THR A 20 25.39 0.63 13.49
C THR A 20 24.84 1.83 12.71
N SER A 21 25.69 2.66 12.12
CA SER A 21 25.27 3.79 11.28
C SER A 21 24.54 3.33 10.01
N SER A 22 25.01 2.25 9.37
CA SER A 22 24.36 1.65 8.21
C SER A 22 23.00 1.04 8.56
N ALA A 23 22.90 0.32 9.69
CA ALA A 23 21.64 -0.23 10.16
C ALA A 23 20.63 0.85 10.58
N ALA A 24 21.09 1.95 11.20
CA ALA A 24 20.25 3.09 11.53
C ALA A 24 19.76 3.84 10.28
N GLY A 25 20.65 4.04 9.29
CA GLY A 25 20.30 4.63 7.99
C GLY A 25 19.31 3.78 7.19
N GLN A 26 19.47 2.45 7.20
CA GLN A 26 18.50 1.52 6.59
C GLN A 26 17.15 1.52 7.30
N ARG A 27 17.13 1.59 8.64
CA ARG A 27 15.87 1.73 9.41
C ARG A 27 15.17 3.06 9.14
N ALA A 28 15.93 4.15 9.01
CA ALA A 28 15.39 5.47 8.68
C ALA A 28 14.80 5.50 7.26
N SER A 29 15.49 4.93 6.28
CA SER A 29 15.07 4.85 4.87
C SER A 29 13.77 4.05 4.65
N GLY A 30 13.54 3.01 5.45
CA GLY A 30 12.30 2.21 5.36
C GLY A 30 11.12 2.79 6.15
N SER A 31 11.33 3.84 6.96
CA SER A 31 10.28 4.45 7.76
C SER A 31 9.37 5.33 6.90
N VAL A 32 8.05 5.19 7.09
CA VAL A 32 7.06 6.00 6.36
C VAL A 32 6.83 7.29 7.13
N ASN A 33 6.95 8.44 6.47
CA ASN A 33 6.72 9.75 7.11
C ASN A 33 5.25 9.93 7.55
N PRO A 34 4.94 10.86 8.48
CA PRO A 34 3.58 11.05 8.98
C PRO A 34 2.54 11.44 7.92
N ARG A 35 2.93 12.18 6.87
CA ARG A 35 2.04 12.56 5.75
C ARG A 35 1.63 11.33 4.95
N SER A 36 2.59 10.50 4.54
CA SER A 36 2.34 9.24 3.84
C SER A 36 1.51 8.26 4.69
N ARG A 37 1.68 8.24 6.01
CA ARG A 37 0.81 7.45 6.91
C ARG A 37 -0.66 7.89 6.81
N ARG A 38 -0.92 9.21 6.84
CA ARG A 38 -2.28 9.76 6.70
C ARG A 38 -2.84 9.46 5.32
N LEU A 39 -2.06 9.68 4.26
CA LEU A 39 -2.48 9.37 2.89
C LEU A 39 -2.76 7.88 2.68
N PHE A 40 -1.97 6.99 3.29
CA PHE A 40 -2.25 5.55 3.27
C PHE A 40 -3.60 5.22 3.95
N LEU A 41 -3.90 5.86 5.09
CA LEU A 41 -5.20 5.68 5.74
C LEU A 41 -6.34 6.21 4.86
N THR A 42 -6.16 7.38 4.22
CA THR A 42 -7.13 7.93 3.26
C THR A 42 -7.34 6.98 2.08
N LEU A 43 -6.27 6.35 1.57
CA LEU A 43 -6.37 5.34 0.50
C LEU A 43 -7.22 4.14 0.93
N ILE A 44 -7.03 3.63 2.16
CA ILE A 44 -7.89 2.56 2.69
C ILE A 44 -9.36 2.99 2.73
N LEU A 45 -9.65 4.21 3.20
CA LEU A 45 -11.02 4.73 3.25
C LEU A 45 -11.63 4.91 1.86
N ALA A 46 -10.84 5.35 0.88
CA ALA A 46 -11.27 5.42 -0.51
C ALA A 46 -11.58 4.03 -1.07
N GLN A 47 -10.76 3.01 -0.75
CA GLN A 47 -11.03 1.63 -1.16
C GLN A 47 -12.30 1.08 -0.48
N VAL A 48 -12.58 1.42 0.78
CA VAL A 48 -13.85 1.05 1.43
C VAL A 48 -15.04 1.65 0.68
N ALA A 49 -14.98 2.94 0.33
CA ALA A 49 -16.04 3.58 -0.46
C ALA A 49 -16.18 2.94 -1.85
N HIS A 50 -15.06 2.59 -2.48
CA HIS A 50 -15.02 1.89 -3.76
C HIS A 50 -15.68 0.52 -3.69
N SER A 51 -15.31 -0.31 -2.71
CA SER A 51 -15.93 -1.62 -2.46
C SER A 51 -17.44 -1.54 -2.21
N ILE A 52 -17.93 -0.47 -1.57
CA ILE A 52 -19.37 -0.23 -1.37
C ILE A 52 -20.08 0.01 -2.71
N GLU A 53 -19.52 0.85 -3.58
CA GLU A 53 -20.06 1.07 -4.92
C GLU A 53 -20.07 -0.24 -5.72
N GLU A 54 -18.95 -0.96 -5.75
CA GLU A 54 -18.85 -2.22 -6.48
C GLU A 54 -19.88 -3.25 -6.00
N TYR A 55 -20.14 -3.32 -4.69
CA TYR A 55 -21.17 -4.19 -4.11
C TYR A 55 -22.57 -3.74 -4.54
N ALA A 56 -22.89 -2.45 -4.37
CA ALA A 56 -24.20 -1.89 -4.66
C ALA A 56 -24.60 -2.08 -6.14
N PHE A 57 -23.62 -1.99 -7.04
CA PHE A 57 -23.81 -2.18 -8.48
C PHE A 57 -23.38 -3.57 -8.99
N ARG A 58 -23.18 -4.52 -8.05
CA ARG A 58 -23.00 -5.96 -8.32
C ARG A 58 -21.86 -6.28 -9.28
N LEU A 59 -20.67 -5.72 -9.05
CA LEU A 59 -19.47 -5.95 -9.87
C LEU A 59 -19.18 -7.45 -10.10
N TYR A 60 -19.44 -8.28 -9.10
CA TYR A 60 -19.30 -9.74 -9.14
C TYR A 60 -20.16 -10.44 -10.21
N ASP A 61 -21.18 -9.76 -10.76
CA ASP A 61 -22.01 -10.25 -11.86
C ASP A 61 -21.52 -9.81 -13.25
N VAL A 62 -20.63 -8.83 -13.36
CA VAL A 62 -20.24 -8.24 -14.65
C VAL A 62 -18.74 -8.26 -14.92
N PHE A 63 -17.93 -8.57 -13.91
CA PHE A 63 -16.48 -8.56 -14.01
C PHE A 63 -15.87 -9.91 -13.62
N ALA A 64 -15.18 -10.54 -14.58
CA ALA A 64 -14.65 -11.89 -14.38
C ALA A 64 -13.65 -12.01 -13.21
N PRO A 65 -12.70 -11.08 -13.00
CA PRO A 65 -11.83 -11.11 -11.82
C PRO A 65 -12.61 -11.03 -10.49
N ALA A 66 -13.60 -10.15 -10.38
CA ALA A 66 -14.44 -10.06 -9.18
C ALA A 66 -15.25 -11.34 -8.94
N ARG A 67 -15.79 -11.95 -10.00
CA ARG A 67 -16.49 -13.24 -9.91
C ARG A 67 -15.57 -14.35 -9.43
N LEU A 68 -14.36 -14.45 -9.98
CA LEU A 68 -13.37 -15.45 -9.57
C LEU A 68 -12.98 -15.27 -8.10
N ALA A 69 -12.63 -14.05 -7.69
CA ALA A 69 -12.30 -13.74 -6.31
C ALA A 69 -13.44 -14.09 -5.35
N SER A 70 -14.68 -13.76 -5.71
CA SER A 70 -15.87 -14.09 -4.92
C SER A 70 -16.09 -15.61 -4.79
N GLY A 71 -15.91 -16.33 -5.89
CA GLY A 71 -16.05 -17.79 -5.96
C GLY A 71 -15.05 -18.57 -5.09
N LEU A 72 -13.89 -17.96 -4.75
CA LEU A 72 -12.93 -18.57 -3.82
C LEU A 72 -13.45 -18.67 -2.38
N PHE A 73 -14.36 -17.77 -1.99
CA PHE A 73 -14.89 -17.72 -0.62
C PHE A 73 -16.27 -18.36 -0.49
N SER A 74 -17.10 -18.32 -1.54
CA SER A 74 -18.45 -18.86 -1.48
C SER A 74 -18.99 -19.24 -2.85
N ARG A 75 -19.91 -20.23 -2.90
CA ARG A 75 -20.71 -20.52 -4.10
C ARG A 75 -21.75 -19.44 -4.38
N ASN A 76 -22.18 -18.70 -3.36
CA ASN A 76 -22.98 -17.49 -3.53
C ASN A 76 -22.02 -16.31 -3.77
N LEU A 77 -21.98 -15.81 -5.01
CA LEU A 77 -21.07 -14.75 -5.42
C LEU A 77 -21.21 -13.48 -4.60
N GLU A 78 -22.41 -13.12 -4.17
CA GLU A 78 -22.63 -11.91 -3.37
C GLU A 78 -21.97 -12.02 -2.00
N GLY A 79 -22.21 -13.14 -1.29
CA GLY A 79 -21.55 -13.42 -0.01
C GLY A 79 -20.04 -13.58 -0.15
N GLY A 80 -19.60 -14.20 -1.25
CA GLY A 80 -18.18 -14.32 -1.59
C GLY A 80 -17.50 -12.96 -1.85
N PHE A 81 -18.20 -12.05 -2.51
CA PHE A 81 -17.72 -10.70 -2.79
C PHE A 81 -17.56 -9.87 -1.51
N VAL A 82 -18.54 -9.96 -0.60
CA VAL A 82 -18.46 -9.33 0.72
C VAL A 82 -17.28 -9.89 1.51
N ALA A 83 -17.11 -11.22 1.52
CA ALA A 83 -15.99 -11.86 2.21
C ALA A 83 -14.62 -11.45 1.64
N ALA A 84 -14.48 -11.43 0.32
CA ALA A 84 -13.25 -11.02 -0.36
C ALA A 84 -12.87 -9.56 -0.06
N ASN A 85 -13.83 -8.64 -0.16
CA ASN A 85 -13.59 -7.22 0.13
C ASN A 85 -13.29 -6.99 1.61
N LEU A 86 -14.03 -7.65 2.51
CA LEU A 86 -13.76 -7.54 3.94
C LEU A 86 -12.35 -8.05 4.27
N ALA A 87 -11.92 -9.16 3.67
CA ALA A 87 -10.56 -9.67 3.83
C ALA A 87 -9.52 -8.66 3.31
N LEU A 88 -9.74 -8.06 2.14
CA LEU A 88 -8.86 -7.06 1.56
C LEU A 88 -8.75 -5.81 2.45
N ILE A 89 -9.88 -5.28 2.92
CA ILE A 89 -9.93 -4.09 3.80
C ILE A 89 -9.24 -4.37 5.14
N LEU A 90 -9.55 -5.51 5.78
CA LEU A 90 -8.90 -5.91 7.04
C LEU A 90 -7.39 -6.10 6.86
N PHE A 91 -6.97 -6.66 5.72
CA PHE A 91 -5.56 -6.78 5.38
C PHE A 91 -4.90 -5.42 5.20
N ALA A 92 -5.57 -4.45 4.57
CA ALA A 92 -5.08 -3.08 4.42
C ALA A 92 -4.89 -2.39 5.78
N PHE A 93 -5.89 -2.50 6.67
CA PHE A 93 -5.77 -2.00 8.04
C PHE A 93 -4.66 -2.69 8.83
N TRP A 94 -4.52 -4.01 8.68
CA TRP A 94 -3.40 -4.72 9.29
C TRP A 94 -2.05 -4.20 8.76
N CYS A 95 -1.89 -4.01 7.46
CA CYS A 95 -0.71 -3.38 6.86
C CYS A 95 -0.46 -1.99 7.46
N TYR A 96 -1.50 -1.18 7.64
CA TYR A 96 -1.41 0.12 8.29
C TYR A 96 -0.86 0.00 9.72
N PHE A 97 -1.52 -0.76 10.59
CA PHE A 97 -1.16 -0.84 12.01
C PHE A 97 0.14 -1.59 12.27
N ALA A 98 0.42 -2.64 11.51
CA ALA A 98 1.57 -3.51 11.74
C ALA A 98 2.84 -3.02 11.02
N ARG A 99 2.72 -2.43 9.82
CA ARG A 99 3.86 -2.13 8.95
C ARG A 99 4.07 -0.63 8.73
N VAL A 100 3.03 0.10 8.32
CA VAL A 100 3.15 1.50 7.91
C VAL A 100 3.27 2.44 9.12
N ARG A 101 2.39 2.29 10.12
CA ARG A 101 2.33 3.18 11.30
C ARG A 101 3.51 2.99 12.24
N LYS A 102 3.98 1.75 12.43
CA LYS A 102 5.09 1.41 13.34
C LYS A 102 6.46 1.87 12.81
N GLY A 103 6.56 2.33 11.56
CA GLY A 103 7.80 2.86 11.00
C GLY A 103 8.90 1.81 10.78
N GLY A 104 8.55 0.51 10.76
CA GLY A 104 9.51 -0.55 10.49
C GLY A 104 9.98 -0.55 9.03
N GLY A 105 11.14 -1.14 8.74
CA GLY A 105 11.83 -1.03 7.45
C GLY A 105 11.04 -1.50 6.21
N GLN A 106 9.95 -2.24 6.39
CA GLN A 106 9.09 -2.72 5.30
C GLN A 106 7.87 -1.82 5.04
N GLY A 107 7.59 -0.80 5.86
CA GLY A 107 6.38 0.01 5.77
C GLY A 107 6.23 0.69 4.41
N ARG A 108 7.34 1.17 3.84
CA ARG A 108 7.39 1.78 2.51
C ARG A 108 7.02 0.80 1.39
N ALA A 109 7.51 -0.44 1.45
CA ALA A 109 7.21 -1.45 0.44
C ALA A 109 5.71 -1.80 0.44
N TRP A 110 5.13 -1.96 1.64
CA TRP A 110 3.69 -2.17 1.78
C TRP A 110 2.88 -0.97 1.29
N ALA A 111 3.33 0.26 1.56
CA ALA A 111 2.68 1.45 1.04
C ALA A 111 2.66 1.47 -0.50
N TRP A 112 3.80 1.19 -1.15
CA TRP A 112 3.88 1.10 -2.61
C TRP A 112 3.04 -0.03 -3.21
N PHE A 113 3.02 -1.20 -2.57
CA PHE A 113 2.18 -2.32 -3.00
C PHE A 113 0.71 -1.89 -3.13
N TRP A 114 0.16 -1.28 -2.07
CA TRP A 114 -1.22 -0.79 -2.09
C TRP A 114 -1.42 0.37 -3.07
N THR A 115 -0.48 1.31 -3.17
CA THR A 115 -0.54 2.39 -4.17
C THR A 115 -0.70 1.83 -5.59
N ILE A 116 0.10 0.83 -5.96
CA ILE A 116 0.05 0.23 -7.30
C ILE A 116 -1.23 -0.59 -7.49
N LEU A 117 -1.60 -1.39 -6.49
CA LEU A 117 -2.82 -2.20 -6.52
C LEU A 117 -4.05 -1.33 -6.74
N GLU A 118 -4.21 -0.26 -5.96
CA GLU A 118 -5.39 0.61 -6.04
C GLU A 118 -5.35 1.55 -7.26
N ALA A 119 -4.17 1.97 -7.71
CA ALA A 119 -4.05 2.68 -8.98
C ALA A 119 -4.48 1.79 -10.16
N GLY A 120 -4.05 0.53 -10.17
CA GLY A 120 -4.45 -0.46 -11.17
C GLY A 120 -5.95 -0.72 -11.12
N ASN A 121 -6.52 -0.85 -9.92
CA ASN A 121 -7.94 -1.07 -9.70
C ASN A 121 -8.76 0.09 -10.31
N GLY A 122 -8.57 1.32 -9.81
CA GLY A 122 -9.30 2.50 -10.30
C GLY A 122 -9.14 2.74 -11.80
N THR A 123 -7.93 2.52 -12.34
CA THR A 123 -7.69 2.62 -13.80
C THR A 123 -8.51 1.60 -14.57
N GLY A 124 -8.54 0.34 -14.10
CA GLY A 124 -9.34 -0.73 -14.71
C GLY A 124 -10.82 -0.37 -14.81
N HIS A 125 -11.40 0.18 -13.74
CA HIS A 125 -12.80 0.61 -13.74
C HIS A 125 -13.09 1.73 -14.73
N LEU A 126 -12.24 2.76 -14.79
CA LEU A 126 -12.42 3.87 -15.74
C LEU A 126 -12.24 3.42 -17.20
N MET A 127 -11.24 2.57 -17.48
CA MET A 127 -11.05 2.02 -18.83
C MET A 127 -12.25 1.16 -19.25
N LEU A 128 -12.77 0.34 -18.35
CA LEU A 128 -13.94 -0.49 -18.63
C LEU A 128 -15.23 0.31 -18.81
N ALA A 129 -15.40 1.41 -18.07
CA ALA A 129 -16.49 2.36 -18.29
C ALA A 129 -16.38 3.03 -19.67
N ALA A 130 -15.18 3.51 -20.02
CA ALA A 130 -14.91 4.14 -21.31
C ALA A 130 -15.16 3.17 -22.49
N VAL A 131 -14.67 1.93 -22.39
CA VAL A 131 -14.86 0.89 -23.43
C VAL A 131 -16.32 0.49 -23.57
N ARG A 132 -17.09 0.45 -22.47
CA ARG A 132 -18.54 0.16 -22.51
C ARG A 132 -19.39 1.34 -22.98
N GLY A 133 -18.83 2.56 -23.06
CA GLY A 133 -19.58 3.77 -23.40
C GLY A 133 -20.63 4.15 -22.36
N GLY A 134 -20.45 3.73 -21.10
CA GLY A 134 -21.45 3.90 -20.06
C GLY A 134 -20.90 3.59 -18.66
N TYR A 135 -21.80 3.59 -17.67
CA TYR A 135 -21.41 3.30 -16.30
C TYR A 135 -20.93 1.86 -16.12
N PHE A 136 -19.86 1.69 -15.34
CA PHE A 136 -19.36 0.40 -14.89
C PHE A 136 -19.22 0.44 -13.36
N PRO A 137 -19.63 -0.60 -12.62
CA PRO A 137 -19.53 -0.60 -11.15
C PRO A 137 -18.12 -0.25 -10.69
N GLY A 138 -17.95 0.74 -9.82
CA GLY A 138 -16.66 1.25 -9.35
C GLY A 138 -16.18 2.51 -10.08
N ALA A 139 -16.76 2.87 -11.22
CA ALA A 139 -16.32 4.02 -12.01
C ALA A 139 -16.56 5.37 -11.32
N ALA A 140 -17.56 5.50 -10.43
CA ALA A 140 -17.86 6.79 -9.79
C ALA A 140 -16.84 7.15 -8.71
N THR A 141 -16.34 6.17 -7.95
CA THR A 141 -15.33 6.36 -6.90
C THR A 141 -13.90 6.14 -7.39
N ALA A 142 -13.69 5.54 -8.57
CA ALA A 142 -12.36 5.35 -9.16
C ALA A 142 -11.51 6.65 -9.24
N PRO A 143 -12.05 7.84 -9.58
CA PRO A 143 -11.27 9.08 -9.56
C PRO A 143 -10.72 9.43 -8.17
N LEU A 144 -11.50 9.21 -7.11
CA LEU A 144 -11.04 9.41 -5.74
C LEU A 144 -9.93 8.43 -5.37
N LEU A 145 -10.11 7.15 -5.74
CA LEU A 145 -9.11 6.10 -5.52
C LEU A 145 -7.79 6.43 -6.23
N LEU A 146 -7.86 6.86 -7.49
CA LEU A 146 -6.70 7.30 -8.27
C LEU A 146 -6.03 8.54 -7.68
N ALA A 147 -6.80 9.53 -7.23
CA ALA A 147 -6.25 10.72 -6.58
C ALA A 147 -5.50 10.36 -5.28
N CYS A 148 -6.07 9.48 -4.45
CA CYS A 148 -5.42 9.01 -3.23
C CYS A 148 -4.12 8.23 -3.54
N SER A 149 -4.17 7.31 -4.50
CA SER A 149 -3.01 6.52 -4.93
C SER A 149 -1.91 7.41 -5.51
N GLY A 150 -2.27 8.33 -6.40
CA GLY A 150 -1.34 9.27 -7.01
C GLY A 150 -0.66 10.16 -5.97
N TRP A 151 -1.44 10.75 -5.06
CA TRP A 151 -0.87 11.61 -4.02
C TRP A 151 0.04 10.84 -3.06
N LEU A 152 -0.38 9.66 -2.62
CA LEU A 152 0.47 8.79 -1.80
C LEU A 152 1.76 8.42 -2.55
N GLY A 153 1.66 8.03 -3.83
CA GLY A 153 2.79 7.67 -4.67
C GLY A 153 3.80 8.81 -4.82
N ILE A 154 3.33 10.03 -5.10
CA ILE A 154 4.18 11.24 -5.18
C ILE A 154 4.89 11.48 -3.84
N THR A 155 4.14 11.48 -2.73
CA THR A 155 4.74 11.73 -1.40
C THR A 155 5.74 10.62 -1.01
N LEU A 156 5.47 9.37 -1.38
CA LEU A 156 6.43 8.28 -1.22
C LEU A 156 7.67 8.51 -2.08
N ALA A 157 7.54 8.94 -3.33
CA ALA A 157 8.70 9.21 -4.20
C ALA A 157 9.58 10.32 -3.62
N GLU A 158 9.02 11.47 -3.27
CA GLU A 158 9.74 12.63 -2.68
C GLU A 158 10.50 12.25 -1.40
N SER A 159 9.91 11.39 -0.57
CA SER A 159 10.55 10.93 0.67
C SER A 159 11.80 10.07 0.45
N ARG A 160 12.02 9.54 -0.76
CA ARG A 160 13.24 8.79 -1.12
C ARG A 160 14.37 9.73 -1.48
N ASP A 161 14.05 10.86 -2.09
CA ASP A 161 15.02 11.78 -2.69
C ASP A 161 15.51 12.84 -1.69
N GLY A 162 15.02 12.80 -0.45
CA GLY A 162 15.46 13.70 0.64
C GLY A 162 14.93 15.13 0.50
N THR A 163 13.91 15.36 -0.34
CA THR A 163 13.30 16.67 -0.59
C THR A 163 12.17 17.02 0.38
N ALA A 164 12.18 16.43 1.59
CA ALA A 164 11.13 16.59 2.60
C ALA A 164 11.68 17.01 3.96
#